data_AF-A0A1W9LWH8-F1
#
_entry.id   AF-A0A1W9LWH8-F1
#
_cell.length_a   1.000
_cell.length_b   1.000
_cell.length_c   1.000
_cell.angle_alpha   90.00
_cell.angle_beta   90.00
_cell.angle_gamma   90.00
#
_symmetry.space_group_name_H-M   'P 1'
#
loop_
_entity.id
_entity.type
_entity.pdbx_description
1 polymer ?
#
loop_
_entity_poly.entity_id
_entity_poly.type
_entity_poly.pdbx_seq_one_letter_code
_entity_poly.pdbx_strand_id
1 'polypeptide(L)'
;MRSQLDIFETEEQSDNYSAESYTGIYGMHKYWSKKPYNIIRRFIQTYSSKDDIVIDPFCGSGISVIEAVITGRKGIGFDINPSAIFITKQMLTKVSVSKLYDSFKQIESEIREKINSFYHVERNGYVYQGTHFLWENNQITEIW
;
A
#
# COMPACT_ATOMS: atom_id res chain seq x y z
N MET A 1 -9.65 -10.00 37.34
CA MET A 1 -9.89 -8.55 37.23
C MET A 1 -8.58 -7.94 36.76
N ARG A 2 -8.43 -7.61 35.46
CA ARG A 2 -7.22 -6.95 34.96
C ARG A 2 -7.23 -5.54 35.54
N SER A 3 -6.18 -5.18 36.26
CA SER A 3 -6.00 -3.85 36.83
C SER A 3 -6.11 -2.80 35.72
N GLN A 4 -6.73 -1.68 36.06
CA GLN A 4 -6.67 -0.46 35.27
C GLN A 4 -5.19 -0.16 34.97
N LEU A 5 -4.87 0.20 33.72
CA LEU A 5 -3.53 0.66 33.37
C LEU A 5 -3.23 1.89 34.22
N ASP A 6 -2.30 1.76 35.16
CA ASP A 6 -1.76 2.90 35.90
C ASP A 6 -1.12 3.84 34.88
N ILE A 7 -1.69 5.04 34.81
CA ILE A 7 -1.56 5.87 33.62
C ILE A 7 -0.17 6.51 33.51
N PHE A 8 0.68 6.47 34.55
CA PHE A 8 2.08 6.91 34.47
C PHE A 8 2.96 6.22 35.54
N GLU A 9 3.81 5.30 35.09
CA GLU A 9 5.21 5.19 35.53
C GLU A 9 6.03 4.81 34.30
N THR A 10 6.23 5.76 33.39
CA THR A 10 7.18 5.55 32.29
C THR A 10 8.56 5.89 32.80
N GLU A 11 9.43 4.88 32.93
CA GLU A 11 10.86 5.11 32.71
C GLU A 11 11.00 5.97 31.45
N GLU A 12 11.71 7.09 31.53
CA GLU A 12 12.05 7.92 30.37
C GLU A 12 12.92 7.09 29.41
N GLN A 13 12.28 6.26 28.59
CA GLN A 13 12.93 5.66 27.44
C GLN A 13 13.01 6.75 26.38
N SER A 14 14.14 7.47 26.37
CA SER A 14 14.48 8.54 25.44
C SER A 14 14.76 7.99 24.04
N ASP A 15 13.81 7.28 23.47
CA ASP A 15 13.98 6.75 22.14
C ASP A 15 13.29 7.68 21.14
N ASN A 16 14.09 8.54 20.52
CA ASN A 16 13.68 9.36 19.40
C ASN A 16 13.38 8.46 18.18
N TYR A 17 12.15 7.96 18.08
CA TYR A 17 11.72 7.13 16.96
C TYR A 17 11.44 7.96 15.72
N SER A 18 12.11 7.63 14.62
CA SER A 18 11.86 8.24 13.31
C SER A 18 10.70 7.55 12.58
N ALA A 19 9.88 8.35 11.93
CA ALA A 19 8.84 7.86 11.04
C ALA A 19 9.47 7.23 9.80
N GLU A 20 9.09 5.99 9.49
CA GLU A 20 9.48 5.35 8.24
C GLU A 20 8.64 5.87 7.05
N SER A 21 9.27 5.93 5.88
CA SER A 21 8.60 6.27 4.63
C SER A 21 7.59 5.20 4.23
N TYR A 22 6.48 5.62 3.63
CA TYR A 22 5.45 4.70 3.14
C TYR A 22 5.95 3.92 1.92
N THR A 23 6.18 2.61 2.11
CA THR A 23 6.56 1.67 1.05
C THR A 23 5.57 0.50 0.98
N GLY A 24 5.63 -0.29 -0.09
CA GLY A 24 4.79 -1.48 -0.28
C GLY A 24 3.30 -1.18 -0.13
N ILE A 25 2.61 -1.95 0.72
CA ILE A 25 1.16 -1.79 0.95
C ILE A 25 0.79 -0.38 1.44
N TYR A 26 1.63 0.27 2.24
CA TYR A 26 1.32 1.58 2.81
C TYR A 26 1.38 2.72 1.76
N GLY A 27 2.15 2.50 0.69
CA GLY A 27 2.26 3.39 -0.46
C GLY A 27 1.17 3.21 -1.51
N MET A 28 0.32 2.18 -1.42
CA MET A 28 -0.69 1.88 -2.45
C MET A 28 -1.71 3.00 -2.67
N HIS A 29 -2.05 3.75 -1.61
CA HIS A 29 -3.02 4.85 -1.71
C HIS A 29 -2.64 6.00 -0.79
N LYS A 30 -2.61 7.22 -1.32
CA LYS A 30 -2.40 8.44 -0.53
C LYS A 30 -3.67 8.75 0.27
N TYR A 31 -3.57 8.89 1.57
CA TYR A 31 -4.67 9.38 2.41
C TYR A 31 -4.12 10.46 3.34
N TRP A 32 -4.83 11.57 3.45
CA TRP A 32 -4.37 12.72 4.21
C TRP A 32 -4.25 12.35 5.70
N SER A 33 -3.25 12.89 6.37
CA SER A 33 -3.00 12.64 7.80
C SER A 33 -2.69 11.18 8.19
N LYS A 34 -2.25 10.34 7.24
CA LYS A 34 -1.74 8.99 7.55
C LYS A 34 -0.66 9.05 8.63
N LYS A 35 -0.78 8.18 9.64
CA LYS A 35 0.20 8.00 10.70
C LYS A 35 1.29 7.01 10.27
N PRO A 36 2.55 7.19 10.68
CA PRO A 36 3.64 6.25 10.38
C PRO A 36 3.33 4.86 10.95
N TYR A 37 3.33 3.84 10.08
CA TYR A 37 2.91 2.48 10.46
C TYR A 37 3.82 1.87 11.54
N ASN A 38 5.12 2.15 11.48
CA ASN A 38 6.12 1.58 12.39
C ASN A 38 5.90 2.08 13.83
N ILE A 39 5.54 3.35 14.00
CA ILE A 39 5.20 3.93 15.30
C ILE A 39 3.93 3.28 15.85
N ILE A 40 2.88 3.16 15.03
CA ILE A 40 1.61 2.56 15.45
C ILE A 40 1.78 1.07 15.79
N ARG A 41 2.55 0.32 15.00
CA ARG A 41 2.92 -1.08 15.27
C ARG A 41 3.52 -1.22 16.66
N ARG A 42 4.45 -0.34 17.01
CA ARG A 42 5.11 -0.35 18.32
C ARG A 42 4.12 -0.13 19.45
N PHE A 43 3.28 0.92 19.36
CA PHE A 43 2.23 1.16 20.37
C PHE A 43 1.36 -0.08 20.58
N ILE A 44 0.92 -0.72 19.50
CA ILE A 44 0.14 -1.96 19.59
C ILE A 44 0.94 -3.08 20.28
N GLN A 45 2.21 -3.27 19.92
CA GLN A 45 3.04 -4.30 20.53
C GLN A 45 3.34 -4.05 22.02
N THR A 46 3.52 -2.80 22.42
CA THR A 46 3.82 -2.40 23.80
C THR A 46 2.60 -2.51 24.71
N TYR A 47 1.41 -2.11 24.23
CA TYR A 47 0.21 -1.95 25.07
C TYR A 47 -0.86 -3.03 24.83
N SER A 48 -0.58 -4.07 24.06
CA SER A 48 -1.51 -5.19 23.87
C SER A 48 -0.77 -6.53 23.73
N SER A 49 -1.45 -7.63 24.03
CA SER A 49 -0.98 -8.98 23.76
C SER A 49 -1.51 -9.51 22.43
N LYS A 50 -0.94 -10.62 21.92
CA LYS A 50 -1.54 -11.35 20.80
C LYS A 50 -2.99 -11.74 21.14
N ASP A 51 -3.84 -11.82 20.12
CA ASP A 51 -5.27 -12.12 20.22
C ASP A 51 -6.15 -11.08 20.95
N ASP A 52 -5.58 -10.04 21.56
CA ASP A 52 -6.33 -8.89 22.07
C ASP A 52 -7.02 -8.13 20.92
N ILE A 53 -8.00 -7.30 21.28
CA ILE A 53 -8.73 -6.45 20.35
C ILE A 53 -8.16 -5.02 20.45
N VAL A 54 -7.72 -4.47 19.32
CA VAL A 54 -7.34 -3.06 19.17
C VAL A 54 -8.49 -2.33 18.48
N ILE A 55 -8.98 -1.27 19.10
CA ILE A 55 -10.08 -0.45 18.59
C ILE A 55 -9.56 0.95 18.24
N ASP A 56 -9.88 1.43 17.04
CA ASP A 56 -9.63 2.81 16.62
C ASP A 56 -10.94 3.45 16.13
N PRO A 57 -11.53 4.39 16.90
CA PRO A 57 -12.79 5.04 16.54
C PRO A 57 -12.66 6.09 15.42
N PHE A 58 -11.44 6.44 15.00
CA PHE A 58 -11.16 7.43 13.96
C PHE A 58 -10.04 6.94 13.03
N CYS A 59 -10.22 5.74 12.47
CA CYS A 59 -9.11 4.98 11.90
C CYS A 59 -8.54 5.56 10.61
N GLY A 60 -9.23 6.49 9.94
CA GLY A 60 -8.83 7.00 8.64
C GLY A 60 -8.62 5.85 7.66
N SER A 61 -7.51 5.89 6.91
CA SER A 61 -7.11 4.78 6.02
C SER A 61 -6.75 3.47 6.73
N GLY A 62 -6.85 3.41 8.06
CA GLY A 62 -6.85 2.17 8.84
C GLY A 62 -5.50 1.61 9.21
N ILE A 63 -4.45 2.45 9.30
CA ILE A 63 -3.10 2.00 9.67
C ILE A 63 -3.11 1.25 11.02
N SER A 64 -3.83 1.76 12.02
CA SER A 64 -4.02 1.10 13.32
C SER A 64 -4.64 -0.28 13.21
N VAL A 65 -5.72 -0.41 12.43
CA VAL A 65 -6.41 -1.69 12.19
C VAL A 65 -5.51 -2.67 11.44
N ILE A 66 -4.81 -2.19 10.42
CA ILE A 66 -3.86 -2.98 9.63
C ILE A 66 -2.73 -3.50 10.51
N GLU A 67 -2.12 -2.63 11.31
CA GLU A 67 -1.04 -3.02 12.22
C GLU A 67 -1.50 -3.98 13.32
N ALA A 68 -2.74 -3.82 13.82
CA ALA A 68 -3.31 -4.78 14.75
C ALA A 68 -3.36 -6.17 14.13
N VAL A 69 -3.89 -6.29 12.90
CA VAL A 69 -3.98 -7.58 12.19
C VAL A 69 -2.58 -8.15 11.88
N ILE A 70 -1.66 -7.35 11.33
CA ILE A 70 -0.30 -7.79 11.00
C ILE A 70 0.44 -8.31 12.24
N THR A 71 0.23 -7.69 13.39
CA THR A 71 0.88 -8.08 14.63
C THR A 71 0.15 -9.20 15.39
N GLY A 72 -0.89 -9.80 14.82
CA GLY A 72 -1.60 -10.94 15.41
C GLY A 72 -2.63 -10.56 16.47
N ARG A 73 -3.21 -9.36 16.38
CA ARG A 73 -4.37 -8.89 17.16
C ARG A 73 -5.61 -8.88 16.25
N LYS A 74 -6.78 -8.68 16.85
CA LYS A 74 -8.01 -8.35 16.13
C LYS A 74 -8.15 -6.83 16.07
N GLY A 75 -8.46 -6.28 14.89
CA GLY A 75 -8.67 -4.84 14.71
C GLY A 75 -10.13 -4.49 14.50
N ILE A 76 -10.62 -3.43 15.16
CA ILE A 76 -11.93 -2.81 14.89
C ILE A 76 -11.70 -1.34 14.60
N GLY A 77 -12.10 -0.87 13.42
CA GLY A 77 -11.94 0.51 13.00
C GLY A 77 -13.26 1.15 12.61
N PHE A 78 -13.44 2.41 13.00
CA PHE A 78 -14.54 3.25 12.59
C PHE A 78 -14.03 4.52 11.93
N ASP A 79 -14.69 4.94 10.87
CA ASP A 79 -14.48 6.23 10.23
C ASP A 79 -15.76 6.62 9.49
N ILE A 80 -16.10 7.91 9.49
CA ILE A 80 -17.29 8.41 8.79
C ILE A 80 -17.07 8.47 7.27
N ASN A 81 -15.82 8.56 6.83
CA ASN A 81 -15.48 8.65 5.42
C ASN A 81 -15.54 7.25 4.78
N PRO A 82 -16.50 6.99 3.88
CA PRO A 82 -16.63 5.68 3.24
C PRO A 82 -15.40 5.31 2.40
N SER A 83 -14.69 6.30 1.84
CA SER A 83 -13.46 6.05 1.08
C SER A 83 -12.33 5.54 1.97
N ALA A 84 -12.26 6.01 3.22
CA ALA A 84 -11.27 5.55 4.18
C ALA A 84 -11.50 4.07 4.53
N ILE A 85 -12.76 3.72 4.82
CA ILE A 85 -13.20 2.34 5.09
C ILE A 85 -12.95 1.44 3.88
N PHE A 86 -13.22 1.93 2.66
CA PHE A 86 -12.94 1.18 1.43
C PHE A 86 -11.44 0.85 1.32
N ILE A 87 -10.56 1.84 1.50
CA ILE A 87 -9.10 1.65 1.46
C ILE A 87 -8.66 0.61 2.48
N THR A 88 -9.10 0.74 3.75
CA THR A 88 -8.75 -0.21 4.81
C THR A 88 -9.17 -1.63 4.48
N LYS A 89 -10.40 -1.81 3.97
CA LYS A 89 -10.91 -3.13 3.54
C LYS A 89 -10.05 -3.73 2.43
N GLN A 90 -9.67 -2.95 1.42
CA GLN A 90 -8.83 -3.45 0.33
C GLN A 90 -7.44 -3.83 0.82
N MET A 91 -6.82 -3.02 1.69
CA MET A 91 -5.50 -3.31 2.26
C MET A 91 -5.48 -4.59 3.11
N LEU A 92 -6.60 -4.96 3.73
CA LEU A 92 -6.75 -6.18 4.53
C LEU A 92 -7.26 -7.39 3.73
N THR A 93 -7.70 -7.20 2.50
CA THR A 93 -8.29 -8.27 1.70
C THR A 93 -7.20 -9.25 1.28
N LYS A 94 -7.40 -10.54 1.59
CA LYS A 94 -6.50 -11.60 1.13
C LYS A 94 -6.71 -11.81 -0.36
N VAL A 95 -5.63 -11.63 -1.13
CA VAL A 95 -5.63 -11.86 -2.57
C VAL A 95 -4.73 -13.05 -2.90
N SER A 96 -5.22 -13.94 -3.75
CA SER A 96 -4.42 -15.03 -4.30
C SER A 96 -3.54 -14.48 -5.42
N VAL A 97 -2.22 -14.57 -5.23
CA VAL A 97 -1.23 -14.09 -6.20
C VAL A 97 -1.38 -14.80 -7.55
N SER A 98 -1.66 -16.11 -7.54
CA SER A 98 -1.90 -16.85 -8.78
C SER A 98 -3.13 -16.34 -9.52
N LYS A 99 -4.28 -16.19 -8.84
CA LYS A 99 -5.50 -15.64 -9.47
C LYS A 99 -5.30 -14.23 -10.01
N LEU A 100 -4.54 -13.38 -9.29
CA LEU A 100 -4.21 -12.04 -9.74
C LEU A 100 -3.39 -12.10 -11.04
N TYR A 101 -2.37 -12.97 -11.08
CA TYR A 101 -1.52 -13.16 -12.24
C TYR A 101 -2.30 -13.72 -13.44
N ASP A 102 -3.16 -14.70 -13.22
CA ASP A 102 -4.02 -15.28 -14.25
C ASP A 102 -4.96 -14.22 -14.83
N SER A 103 -5.58 -13.41 -13.97
CA SER A 103 -6.44 -12.29 -14.39
C SER A 103 -5.66 -11.24 -15.19
N PHE A 104 -4.44 -10.91 -14.75
CA PHE A 104 -3.55 -10.02 -15.49
C PHE A 104 -3.23 -10.58 -16.87
N LYS A 105 -2.89 -11.88 -16.97
CA LYS A 105 -2.59 -12.54 -18.24
C LYS A 105 -3.75 -12.56 -19.20
N GLN A 106 -4.97 -12.72 -18.70
CA GLN A 106 -6.17 -12.60 -19.51
C GLN A 106 -6.35 -11.18 -20.06
N ILE A 107 -6.27 -10.17 -19.19
CA ILE A 107 -6.39 -8.76 -19.62
C ILE A 107 -5.30 -8.43 -20.64
N GLU A 108 -4.06 -8.84 -20.36
CA GLU A 108 -2.91 -8.63 -21.24
C GLU A 108 -3.15 -9.25 -22.63
N SER A 109 -3.61 -10.49 -22.73
CA SER A 109 -3.84 -11.12 -24.03
C SER A 109 -4.94 -10.45 -24.84
N GLU A 110 -5.97 -9.90 -24.18
CA GLU A 110 -7.07 -9.20 -24.84
C GLU A 110 -6.68 -7.83 -25.40
N ILE A 111 -5.76 -7.11 -24.74
CA ILE A 111 -5.45 -5.71 -25.08
C ILE A 111 -4.06 -5.50 -25.66
N ARG A 112 -3.14 -6.46 -25.55
CA ARG A 112 -1.72 -6.30 -25.93
C ARG A 112 -1.56 -5.80 -27.36
N GLU A 113 -2.16 -6.48 -28.34
CA GLU A 113 -2.02 -6.09 -29.75
C GLU A 113 -2.57 -4.68 -30.01
N LYS A 114 -3.71 -4.34 -29.38
CA LYS A 114 -4.29 -3.00 -29.48
C LYS A 114 -3.37 -1.94 -28.90
N ILE A 115 -2.80 -2.17 -27.71
CA ILE A 115 -1.87 -1.22 -27.09
C ILE A 115 -0.61 -1.11 -27.93
N ASN A 116 -0.01 -2.23 -28.31
CA ASN A 116 1.23 -2.28 -29.09
C ASN A 116 1.09 -1.55 -30.44
N SER A 117 -0.09 -1.57 -31.04
CA SER A 117 -0.36 -0.85 -32.30
C SER A 117 -0.17 0.68 -32.20
N PHE A 118 -0.38 1.27 -31.02
CA PHE A 118 -0.13 2.70 -30.78
C PHE A 118 1.36 3.04 -30.70
N TYR A 119 2.21 2.03 -30.56
CA TYR A 119 3.67 2.16 -30.47
C TYR A 119 4.37 1.66 -31.73
N HIS A 120 3.64 1.44 -32.82
CA HIS A 120 4.24 1.07 -34.10
C HIS A 120 5.06 2.24 -34.67
N VAL A 121 6.29 1.96 -35.04
CA VAL A 121 7.21 2.93 -35.63
C VAL A 121 7.83 2.31 -36.87
N GLU A 122 7.74 3.03 -37.98
CA GLU A 122 8.34 2.60 -39.24
C GLU A 122 9.67 3.33 -39.44
N ARG A 123 10.75 2.57 -39.64
CA ARG A 123 12.09 3.10 -39.93
C ARG A 123 12.79 2.21 -40.95
N ASN A 124 13.31 2.83 -42.01
CA ASN A 124 14.04 2.13 -43.08
C ASN A 124 13.26 0.93 -43.68
N GLY A 125 11.92 1.00 -43.73
CA GLY A 125 11.05 -0.07 -44.25
C GLY A 125 10.77 -1.22 -43.27
N TYR A 126 11.20 -1.10 -42.01
CA TYR A 126 10.90 -2.06 -40.94
C TYR A 126 9.95 -1.46 -39.91
N VAL A 127 9.08 -2.29 -39.34
CA VAL A 127 8.14 -1.91 -38.27
C VAL A 127 8.68 -2.40 -36.93
N TYR A 128 8.76 -1.48 -35.97
CA TYR A 128 9.18 -1.74 -34.60
C TYR A 128 8.08 -1.36 -33.63
N GLN A 129 8.06 -1.99 -32.46
CA GLN A 129 7.30 -1.50 -31.31
C GLN A 129 8.23 -0.63 -30.46
N GLY A 130 8.06 0.69 -30.52
CA GLY A 130 8.89 1.62 -29.77
C GLY A 130 8.46 1.71 -28.32
N THR A 131 9.31 1.24 -27.39
CA THR A 131 9.06 1.44 -25.95
C THR A 131 9.71 2.73 -25.46
N HIS A 132 10.82 3.13 -26.09
CA HIS A 132 11.56 4.35 -25.77
C HIS A 132 12.00 5.07 -27.05
N PHE A 133 12.06 6.39 -26.99
CA PHE A 133 12.35 7.26 -28.13
C PHE A 133 13.42 8.28 -27.74
N LEU A 134 14.52 8.33 -28.48
CA LEU A 134 15.50 9.41 -28.39
C LEU A 134 15.26 10.42 -29.51
N TRP A 135 15.10 11.70 -29.15
CA TRP A 135 14.95 12.80 -30.11
C TRP A 135 16.23 13.62 -30.16
N GLU A 136 16.85 13.70 -31.33
CA GLU A 136 18.01 14.56 -31.60
C GLU A 136 17.74 15.40 -32.85
N ASN A 137 17.95 16.71 -32.77
CA ASN A 137 17.79 17.63 -33.91
C ASN A 137 16.45 17.48 -34.66
N ASN A 138 15.36 17.28 -33.91
CA ASN A 138 14.01 17.07 -34.43
C ASN A 138 13.81 15.77 -35.24
N GLN A 139 14.68 14.76 -35.03
CA GLN A 139 14.59 13.41 -35.58
C GLN A 139 14.66 12.36 -34.47
N ILE A 140 13.98 11.22 -34.68
CA ILE A 140 14.05 10.07 -33.77
C ILE A 140 15.27 9.22 -34.13
N THR A 141 16.24 9.12 -33.22
CA THR A 141 17.53 8.44 -33.45
C THR A 141 17.56 7.00 -32.94
N GLU A 142 16.90 6.70 -31.82
CA GLU A 142 16.91 5.36 -31.22
C GLU A 142 15.52 4.92 -30.77
N ILE A 143 15.22 3.65 -31.07
CA ILE A 143 14.00 2.94 -30.71
C ILE A 143 14.45 1.59 -30.16
N TRP A 144 14.16 1.33 -28.89
CA TRP A 144 14.31 0.01 -28.27
C TRP A 144 13.01 -0.43 -27.61
#